data_AF-A0A358QW15-F1
#
_entry.id   AF-A0A358QW15-F1
#
_cell.length_a   1.000
_cell.length_b   1.000
_cell.length_c   1.000
_cell.angle_alpha   90.00
_cell.angle_beta   90.00
_cell.angle_gamma   90.00
#
_symmetry.space_group_name_H-M   'P 1'
#
loop_
_entity.id
_entity.type
_entity.pdbx_description
1 polymer ?
#
loop_
_entity_poly.entity_id
_entity_poly.type
_entity_poly.pdbx_seq_one_letter_code
_entity_poly.pdbx_strand_id
1 'polypeptide(L)'
;MVVDIDSIKIVNRIRKSYGDIQGLADDVKENGLINPPVVTPELVLIAGERRVKACKLLGYQQIEVRVMTVKDFEHQLKIEISENERRKEFVLSERVEWARRLEQVERLKAKERQGARSDIQENFPECDKGQVRDKVALQAGFGSGKNYEKAKFIVDNADKETINQLDDGQISIHKAYQETVKRTRPTQAMIRSAVQYVEAVGKYPQLATLPQNTAIKRAREMDKAQADLSLSQPTTIDLINLSVDEIKNVIEQISAVKMKIPSKYNRRLSEMAQLINEMAQFLKFVLERGSSK
;
A
#
# COMPACT_ATOMS: atom_id res chain seq x y z
N MET A 1 -8.71 -0.58 -51.67
CA MET A 1 -8.38 -2.02 -51.83
C MET A 1 -9.56 -2.81 -51.31
N VAL A 2 -10.00 -3.85 -52.02
CA VAL A 2 -11.11 -4.69 -51.54
C VAL A 2 -10.51 -5.91 -50.85
N VAL A 3 -11.00 -6.21 -49.64
CA VAL A 3 -10.53 -7.34 -48.83
C VAL A 3 -11.70 -8.13 -48.30
N ASP A 4 -11.47 -9.41 -48.02
CA ASP A 4 -12.41 -10.22 -47.28
C ASP A 4 -12.59 -9.64 -45.87
N ILE A 5 -13.83 -9.43 -45.48
CA ILE A 5 -14.20 -8.88 -44.17
C ILE A 5 -13.66 -9.74 -43.01
N ASP A 6 -13.56 -11.06 -43.19
CA ASP A 6 -13.09 -11.99 -42.16
C ASP A 6 -11.56 -12.07 -42.07
N SER A 7 -10.86 -11.59 -43.10
CA SER A 7 -9.39 -11.47 -43.09
C SER A 7 -8.87 -10.30 -42.24
N ILE A 8 -9.75 -9.35 -41.89
CA ILE A 8 -9.40 -8.15 -41.11
C ILE A 8 -9.18 -8.52 -39.64
N LYS A 9 -7.96 -8.32 -39.15
CA LYS A 9 -7.57 -8.60 -37.75
C LYS A 9 -7.88 -7.40 -36.87
N ILE A 10 -8.71 -7.61 -35.85
CA ILE A 10 -9.04 -6.61 -34.83
C ILE A 10 -8.25 -6.96 -33.57
N VAL A 11 -7.27 -6.12 -33.20
CA VAL A 11 -6.37 -6.36 -32.06
C VAL A 11 -6.53 -5.27 -31.01
N ASN A 12 -6.76 -5.65 -29.75
CA ASN A 12 -6.75 -4.82 -28.53
C ASN A 12 -7.21 -3.36 -28.70
N ARG A 13 -8.54 -3.17 -28.81
CA ARG A 13 -9.18 -1.86 -28.95
C ARG A 13 -9.32 -1.11 -27.64
N ILE A 14 -9.29 0.23 -27.70
CA ILE A 14 -9.49 1.10 -26.52
C ILE A 14 -10.99 1.23 -26.22
N ARG A 15 -11.83 1.37 -27.25
CA ARG A 15 -13.26 1.62 -27.10
C ARG A 15 -14.05 0.31 -27.07
N LYS A 16 -14.79 0.07 -25.99
CA LYS A 16 -15.67 -1.12 -25.84
C LYS A 16 -17.14 -0.84 -26.16
N SER A 17 -17.55 0.44 -26.18
CA SER A 17 -18.93 0.84 -26.53
C SER A 17 -19.02 1.24 -28.00
N TYR A 18 -19.83 0.49 -28.76
CA TYR A 18 -19.97 0.65 -30.19
C TYR A 18 -21.09 1.59 -30.62
N GLY A 19 -21.88 2.12 -29.67
CA GLY A 19 -23.08 2.91 -29.95
C GLY A 19 -24.08 2.17 -30.83
N ASP A 20 -24.92 2.92 -31.56
CA ASP A 20 -25.88 2.33 -32.50
C ASP A 20 -25.17 1.86 -33.78
N ILE A 21 -24.95 0.54 -33.87
CA ILE A 21 -24.40 -0.12 -35.06
C ILE A 21 -25.53 -0.40 -36.07
N GLN A 22 -26.77 -0.60 -35.59
CA GLN A 22 -27.90 -0.95 -36.44
C GLN A 22 -28.26 0.21 -37.37
N GLY A 23 -28.41 1.42 -36.81
CA GLY A 23 -28.65 2.62 -37.62
C GLY A 23 -27.51 2.92 -38.60
N LEU A 24 -26.26 2.57 -38.26
CA LEU A 24 -25.13 2.68 -39.19
C LEU A 24 -25.19 1.63 -40.31
N ALA A 25 -25.68 0.42 -40.02
CA ALA A 25 -25.89 -0.61 -41.03
C ALA A 25 -26.99 -0.22 -42.01
N ASP A 26 -28.10 0.34 -41.52
CA ASP A 26 -29.18 0.83 -42.37
C ASP A 26 -28.70 1.97 -43.28
N ASP A 27 -27.93 2.94 -42.76
CA ASP A 27 -27.31 4.01 -43.55
C ASP A 27 -26.33 3.47 -44.62
N VAL A 28 -25.50 2.49 -44.27
CA VAL A 28 -24.58 1.85 -45.22
C VAL A 28 -25.33 1.06 -46.30
N LYS A 29 -26.51 0.52 -46.00
CA LYS A 29 -27.36 -0.17 -46.99
C LYS A 29 -27.99 0.80 -47.97
N GLU A 30 -28.41 1.98 -47.51
CA GLU A 30 -29.04 3.00 -48.35
C GLU A 30 -28.03 3.83 -49.15
N ASN A 31 -26.97 4.30 -48.51
CA ASN A 31 -26.02 5.27 -49.06
C ASN A 31 -24.67 4.64 -49.46
N GLY A 32 -24.44 3.38 -49.13
CA GLY A 32 -23.15 2.70 -49.35
C GLY A 32 -22.08 3.08 -48.32
N LEU A 33 -20.92 2.45 -48.44
CA LEU A 33 -19.78 2.71 -47.55
C LEU A 33 -19.03 3.99 -47.98
N ILE A 34 -19.48 5.15 -47.50
CA ILE A 34 -18.88 6.46 -47.86
C ILE A 34 -17.43 6.58 -47.40
N ASN A 35 -17.10 6.05 -46.22
CA ASN A 35 -15.78 6.17 -45.61
C ASN A 35 -15.19 4.78 -45.34
N PRO A 36 -14.26 4.27 -46.17
CA PRO A 36 -13.70 2.94 -46.00
C PRO A 36 -12.87 2.84 -44.71
N PRO A 37 -12.91 1.69 -43.99
CA PRO A 37 -12.03 1.42 -42.86
C PRO A 37 -10.55 1.48 -43.24
N VAL A 38 -9.70 1.79 -42.26
CA VAL A 38 -8.25 1.91 -42.47
C VAL A 38 -7.55 0.70 -41.88
N VAL A 39 -6.71 0.04 -42.67
CA VAL A 39 -5.96 -1.16 -42.28
C VAL A 39 -4.46 -1.00 -42.57
N THR A 40 -3.63 -1.75 -41.84
CA THR A 40 -2.20 -1.93 -42.20
C THR A 40 -2.07 -2.86 -43.42
N PRO A 41 -0.89 -2.93 -44.07
CA PRO A 41 -0.63 -3.92 -45.12
C PRO A 41 -0.89 -5.37 -44.69
N GLU A 42 -0.73 -5.69 -43.40
CA GLU A 42 -0.98 -7.01 -42.80
C GLU A 42 -2.47 -7.24 -42.42
N LEU A 43 -3.36 -6.35 -42.89
CA LEU A 43 -4.80 -6.37 -42.63
C LEU A 43 -5.19 -6.20 -41.16
N VAL A 44 -4.31 -5.56 -40.36
CA VAL A 44 -4.66 -5.16 -38.98
C VAL A 44 -5.47 -3.87 -39.04
N LEU A 45 -6.67 -3.89 -38.45
CA LEU A 45 -7.55 -2.74 -38.46
C LEU A 45 -6.97 -1.60 -37.61
N ILE A 46 -6.79 -0.43 -38.20
CA ILE A 46 -6.34 0.78 -37.50
C ILE A 46 -7.55 1.58 -37.03
N ALA A 47 -8.50 1.86 -37.93
CA ALA A 47 -9.69 2.67 -37.63
C ALA A 47 -10.92 2.21 -38.40
N GLY A 48 -12.12 2.52 -37.88
CA GLY A 48 -13.39 2.24 -38.56
C GLY A 48 -14.06 0.92 -38.19
N GLU A 49 -13.81 0.37 -36.99
CA GLU A 49 -14.40 -0.89 -36.52
C GLU A 49 -15.93 -0.93 -36.61
N ARG A 50 -16.60 0.18 -36.29
CA ARG A 50 -18.06 0.27 -36.40
C ARG A 50 -18.57 -0.02 -37.81
N ARG A 51 -17.84 0.43 -38.84
CA ARG A 51 -18.19 0.20 -40.24
C ARG A 51 -17.95 -1.25 -40.63
N VAL A 52 -16.84 -1.84 -40.18
CA VAL A 52 -16.58 -3.28 -40.37
C VAL A 52 -17.70 -4.12 -39.75
N LYS A 53 -18.14 -3.79 -38.53
CA LYS A 53 -19.27 -4.48 -37.88
C LYS A 53 -20.60 -4.27 -38.58
N ALA A 54 -20.89 -3.04 -39.03
CA ALA A 54 -22.10 -2.75 -39.81
C ALA A 54 -22.13 -3.55 -41.12
N CYS A 55 -21.03 -3.60 -41.87
CA CYS A 55 -20.94 -4.41 -43.09
C CYS A 55 -21.04 -5.92 -42.80
N LYS A 56 -20.50 -6.42 -41.67
CA LYS A 56 -20.72 -7.80 -41.22
C LYS A 56 -22.20 -8.07 -40.94
N LEU A 57 -22.91 -7.16 -40.28
CA LEU A 57 -24.35 -7.29 -40.00
C LEU A 57 -25.20 -7.34 -41.28
N LEU A 58 -24.80 -6.60 -42.32
CA LEU A 58 -25.46 -6.62 -43.64
C LEU A 58 -25.12 -7.87 -44.47
N GLY A 59 -24.21 -8.74 -44.00
CA GLY A 59 -23.80 -9.95 -44.71
C GLY A 59 -22.82 -9.71 -45.86
N TYR A 60 -22.10 -8.59 -45.87
CA TYR A 60 -21.07 -8.35 -46.88
C TYR A 60 -19.91 -9.33 -46.67
N GLN A 61 -19.45 -9.95 -47.76
CA GLN A 61 -18.25 -10.80 -47.74
C GLN A 61 -16.96 -9.99 -47.96
N GLN A 62 -17.08 -8.89 -48.70
CA GLN A 62 -15.95 -8.04 -49.04
C GLN A 62 -16.23 -6.58 -48.65
N ILE A 63 -15.18 -5.88 -48.24
CA ILE A 63 -15.25 -4.46 -47.87
C ILE A 63 -14.11 -3.69 -48.50
N GLU A 64 -14.42 -2.48 -48.96
CA GLU A 64 -13.38 -1.55 -49.39
C GLU A 64 -12.65 -0.99 -48.17
N VAL A 65 -11.33 -1.13 -48.17
CA VAL A 65 -10.44 -0.60 -47.14
C VAL A 65 -9.37 0.31 -47.74
N ARG A 66 -8.95 1.27 -46.94
CA ARG A 66 -7.77 2.11 -47.18
C ARG A 66 -6.57 1.48 -46.50
N VAL A 67 -5.57 1.08 -47.28
CA VAL A 67 -4.30 0.59 -46.75
C VAL A 67 -3.42 1.79 -46.42
N MET A 68 -2.82 1.76 -45.25
CA MET A 68 -1.88 2.79 -44.83
C MET A 68 -0.70 2.17 -44.09
N THR A 69 0.51 2.49 -44.54
CA THR A 69 1.75 2.06 -43.91
C THR A 69 1.97 2.84 -42.62
N VAL A 70 2.01 2.14 -41.50
CA VAL A 70 2.40 2.70 -40.19
C VAL A 70 3.89 2.45 -39.98
N LYS A 71 4.62 3.48 -39.52
CA LYS A 71 6.05 3.36 -39.21
C LYS A 71 6.25 2.54 -37.94
N ASP A 72 5.49 2.85 -36.90
CA ASP A 72 5.61 2.24 -35.56
C ASP A 72 4.23 2.08 -34.90
N PHE A 73 4.17 1.25 -33.84
CA PHE A 73 2.95 1.05 -33.02
C PHE A 73 2.40 2.36 -32.45
N GLU A 74 3.26 3.32 -32.10
CA GLU A 74 2.83 4.64 -31.64
C GLU A 74 2.08 5.42 -32.73
N HIS A 75 2.54 5.32 -33.98
CA HIS A 75 1.88 5.98 -35.11
C HIS A 75 0.50 5.35 -35.35
N GLN A 76 0.39 4.02 -35.27
CA GLN A 76 -0.89 3.31 -35.33
C GLN A 76 -1.85 3.79 -34.23
N LEU A 77 -1.38 3.89 -32.99
CA LEU A 77 -2.18 4.32 -31.84
C LEU A 77 -2.67 5.77 -32.02
N LYS A 78 -1.80 6.68 -32.47
CA LYS A 78 -2.15 8.09 -32.73
C LYS A 78 -3.27 8.23 -33.77
N ILE A 79 -3.27 7.39 -34.80
CA ILE A 79 -4.28 7.43 -35.87
C ILE A 79 -5.63 6.92 -35.37
N GLU A 80 -5.64 5.83 -34.60
CA GLU A 80 -6.86 5.33 -33.95
C GLU A 80 -7.51 6.39 -33.05
N ILE A 81 -6.70 7.16 -32.33
CA ILE A 81 -7.15 8.23 -31.43
C ILE A 81 -7.70 9.42 -32.21
N SER A 82 -6.98 9.89 -33.23
CA SER A 82 -7.41 11.02 -34.06
C SER A 82 -8.77 10.80 -34.73
N GLU A 83 -9.10 9.56 -35.12
CA GLU A 83 -10.42 9.21 -35.67
C GLU A 83 -11.53 9.29 -34.61
N ASN A 84 -11.20 8.96 -33.36
CA ASN A 84 -12.14 8.93 -32.24
C ASN A 84 -12.38 10.31 -31.61
N GLU A 85 -11.33 11.14 -31.42
CA GLU A 85 -11.46 12.49 -30.83
C GLU A 85 -12.43 13.37 -31.61
N ARG A 86 -12.51 13.20 -32.94
CA ARG A 86 -13.44 13.96 -33.80
C ARG A 86 -14.91 13.55 -33.65
N ARG A 87 -15.23 12.46 -32.96
CA ARG A 87 -16.61 11.94 -32.81
C ARG A 87 -17.20 12.06 -31.42
N LYS A 88 -16.38 12.13 -30.36
CA LYS A 88 -16.74 12.38 -28.94
C LYS A 88 -15.46 12.38 -28.11
N GLU A 89 -15.38 13.25 -27.10
CA GLU A 89 -14.26 13.26 -26.16
C GLU A 89 -14.13 11.89 -25.46
N PHE A 90 -12.89 11.43 -25.27
CA PHE A 90 -12.63 10.17 -24.58
C PHE A 90 -13.03 10.25 -23.11
N VAL A 91 -13.63 9.17 -22.64
CA VAL A 91 -13.99 8.98 -21.23
C VAL A 91 -12.71 8.79 -20.39
N LEU A 92 -12.72 9.11 -19.09
CA LEU A 92 -11.50 9.08 -18.27
C LEU A 92 -10.84 7.70 -18.27
N SER A 93 -11.65 6.65 -18.13
CA SER A 93 -11.18 5.26 -18.17
C SER A 93 -10.43 4.92 -19.46
N GLU A 94 -10.96 5.36 -20.60
CA GLU A 94 -10.34 5.20 -21.92
C GLU A 94 -9.03 6.01 -22.04
N ARG A 95 -9.02 7.24 -21.52
CA ARG A 95 -7.81 8.08 -21.48
C ARG A 95 -6.70 7.47 -20.62
N VAL A 96 -7.06 6.85 -19.49
CA VAL A 96 -6.11 6.12 -18.64
C VAL A 96 -5.57 4.89 -19.36
N GLU A 97 -6.42 4.15 -20.08
CA GLU A 97 -5.97 3.00 -20.87
C GLU A 97 -5.01 3.41 -21.99
N TRP A 98 -5.31 4.50 -22.70
CA TRP A 98 -4.39 5.10 -23.66
C TRP A 98 -3.06 5.46 -23.00
N ALA A 99 -3.10 6.20 -21.89
CA ALA A 99 -1.90 6.60 -21.18
C ALA A 99 -1.05 5.39 -20.72
N ARG A 100 -1.68 4.28 -20.30
CA ARG A 100 -0.96 3.03 -19.96
C ARG A 100 -0.22 2.43 -21.15
N ARG A 101 -0.86 2.35 -22.31
CA ARG A 101 -0.24 1.82 -23.55
C ARG A 101 0.93 2.71 -23.98
N LEU A 102 0.74 4.02 -23.90
CA LEU A 102 1.79 4.99 -24.20
C LEU A 102 2.96 4.91 -23.21
N GLU A 103 2.67 4.71 -21.92
CA GLU A 103 3.69 4.52 -20.88
C GLU A 103 4.58 3.31 -21.18
N GLN A 104 4.02 2.22 -21.71
CA GLN A 104 4.81 1.05 -22.12
C GLN A 104 5.78 1.38 -23.25
N VAL A 105 5.29 2.06 -24.29
CA VAL A 105 6.12 2.47 -25.44
C VAL A 105 7.22 3.44 -25.01
N GLU A 106 6.87 4.48 -24.24
CA GLU A 106 7.85 5.46 -23.79
C GLU A 106 8.87 4.88 -22.80
N ARG A 107 8.47 3.88 -22.00
CA ARG A 107 9.40 3.16 -21.12
C ARG A 107 10.41 2.33 -21.90
N LEU A 108 10.01 1.71 -23.01
CA LEU A 108 10.95 0.99 -23.90
C LEU A 108 11.97 1.96 -24.51
N LYS A 109 11.50 3.08 -25.08
CA LYS A 109 12.39 4.13 -25.61
C LYS A 109 13.31 4.73 -24.54
N ALA A 110 12.81 4.93 -23.32
CA ALA A 110 13.63 5.44 -22.22
C ALA A 110 14.75 4.48 -21.84
N LYS A 111 14.49 3.15 -21.85
CA LYS A 111 15.53 2.14 -21.64
C LYS A 111 16.57 2.15 -22.75
N GLU A 112 16.15 2.28 -24.01
CA GLU A 112 17.07 2.40 -25.16
C GLU A 112 17.98 3.62 -25.03
N ARG A 113 17.44 4.77 -24.61
CA ARG A 113 18.23 6.00 -24.35
C ARG A 113 19.26 5.82 -23.22
N GLN A 114 18.90 5.08 -22.16
CA GLN A 114 19.81 4.81 -21.03
C GLN A 114 20.89 3.77 -21.36
N GLY A 115 20.65 2.88 -22.33
CA GLY A 115 21.60 1.85 -22.75
C GLY A 115 22.69 2.34 -23.70
N ALA A 116 22.58 3.55 -24.24
CA ALA A 116 23.63 4.17 -25.04
C ALA A 116 24.75 4.71 -24.13
N ARG A 117 26.01 4.30 -24.36
CA ARG A 117 27.17 4.85 -23.63
C ARG A 117 27.18 6.38 -23.78
N SER A 118 27.17 7.07 -22.64
CA SER A 118 27.27 8.53 -22.52
C SER A 118 28.63 9.09 -22.97
N ASP A 119 29.61 8.23 -23.15
CA ASP A 119 31.03 8.60 -23.22
C ASP A 119 31.46 9.06 -24.63
N ILE A 120 30.59 8.89 -25.63
CA ILE A 120 30.84 9.22 -27.04
C ILE A 120 29.66 10.04 -27.56
N GLN A 121 29.42 11.22 -27.00
CA GLN A 121 28.35 12.10 -27.45
C GLN A 121 28.90 13.45 -27.90
N GLU A 122 28.84 13.72 -29.20
CA GLU A 122 28.99 15.07 -29.76
C GLU A 122 27.85 15.97 -29.27
N ASN A 123 28.09 17.29 -29.29
CA ASN A 123 27.20 18.33 -28.77
C ASN A 123 25.95 18.51 -29.67
N PHE A 124 25.07 17.54 -29.67
CA PHE A 124 23.75 17.61 -30.30
C PHE A 124 22.73 18.27 -29.36
N PRO A 125 21.64 18.88 -29.88
CA PRO A 125 20.60 19.46 -29.04
C PRO A 125 20.08 18.45 -28.01
N GLU A 126 19.98 18.87 -26.75
CA GLU A 126 19.62 18.00 -25.63
C GLU A 126 18.31 17.26 -25.91
N CYS A 127 18.34 15.92 -25.86
CA CYS A 127 17.17 15.07 -25.93
C CYS A 127 16.14 15.50 -24.86
N ASP A 128 14.87 15.62 -25.24
CA ASP A 128 13.73 15.97 -24.38
C ASP A 128 13.85 15.39 -22.96
N LYS A 129 14.24 16.25 -22.01
CA LYS A 129 14.34 15.92 -20.59
C LYS A 129 12.93 15.83 -20.01
N GLY A 130 12.59 14.70 -19.40
CA GLY A 130 11.30 14.54 -18.72
C GLY A 130 11.04 13.10 -18.29
N GLN A 131 10.38 12.93 -17.14
CA GLN A 131 9.96 11.60 -16.68
C GLN A 131 8.90 11.03 -17.63
N VAL A 132 8.90 9.70 -17.82
CA VAL A 132 7.93 9.01 -18.69
C VAL A 132 6.49 9.41 -18.35
N ARG A 133 6.16 9.53 -17.07
CA ARG A 133 4.82 9.92 -16.61
C ARG A 133 4.37 11.29 -17.13
N ASP A 134 5.29 12.25 -17.26
CA ASP A 134 4.96 13.63 -17.63
C ASP A 134 4.76 13.73 -19.14
N LYS A 135 5.59 13.03 -19.93
CA LYS A 135 5.40 12.89 -21.38
C LYS A 135 4.08 12.22 -21.71
N VAL A 136 3.77 11.12 -21.00
CA VAL A 136 2.52 10.39 -21.16
C VAL A 136 1.32 11.25 -20.79
N ALA A 137 1.39 11.98 -19.67
CA ALA A 137 0.30 12.84 -19.23
C ALA A 137 0.04 14.01 -20.19
N LEU A 138 1.09 14.57 -20.79
CA LEU A 138 0.95 15.61 -21.81
C LEU A 138 0.24 15.07 -23.05
N GLN A 139 0.69 13.92 -23.57
CA GLN A 139 0.14 13.33 -24.78
C GLN A 139 -1.31 12.84 -24.60
N ALA A 140 -1.64 12.23 -23.45
CA ALA A 140 -3.00 11.79 -23.13
C ALA A 140 -3.92 12.91 -22.60
N GLY A 141 -3.47 14.18 -22.66
CA GLY A 141 -4.24 15.37 -22.33
C GLY A 141 -4.50 15.62 -20.84
N PHE A 142 -3.81 14.92 -19.93
CA PHE A 142 -3.96 15.13 -18.47
C PHE A 142 -3.24 16.39 -17.99
N GLY A 143 -2.32 16.93 -18.79
CA GLY A 143 -1.53 18.13 -18.54
C GLY A 143 -0.40 17.95 -17.52
N SER A 144 -0.61 17.13 -16.48
CA SER A 144 0.38 16.85 -15.43
C SER A 144 0.49 15.36 -15.12
N GLY A 145 1.71 14.86 -14.92
CA GLY A 145 1.96 13.49 -14.48
C GLY A 145 1.26 13.13 -13.17
N LYS A 146 1.05 14.12 -12.28
CA LYS A 146 0.28 13.94 -11.04
C LYS A 146 -1.20 13.70 -11.26
N ASN A 147 -1.79 14.32 -12.28
CA ASN A 147 -3.18 14.06 -12.64
C ASN A 147 -3.34 12.67 -13.27
N TYR A 148 -2.37 12.25 -14.09
CA TYR A 148 -2.34 10.87 -14.61
C TYR A 148 -2.23 9.84 -13.47
N GLU A 149 -1.34 10.05 -12.48
CA GLU A 149 -1.23 9.17 -11.31
C GLU A 149 -2.56 9.03 -10.54
N LYS A 150 -3.25 10.16 -10.29
CA LYS A 150 -4.58 10.16 -9.65
C LYS A 150 -5.62 9.41 -10.48
N ALA A 151 -5.67 9.68 -11.79
CA ALA A 151 -6.62 9.02 -12.69
C ALA A 151 -6.38 7.50 -12.74
N LYS A 152 -5.11 7.06 -12.79
CA LYS A 152 -4.74 5.65 -12.73
C LYS A 152 -5.22 5.00 -11.42
N PHE A 153 -5.00 5.67 -10.28
CA PHE A 153 -5.44 5.18 -8.97
C PHE A 153 -6.96 5.01 -8.88
N ILE A 154 -7.73 5.98 -9.41
CA ILE A 154 -9.19 5.92 -9.45
C ILE A 154 -9.64 4.70 -10.27
N VAL A 155 -9.10 4.51 -11.47
CA VAL A 155 -9.51 3.37 -12.34
C VAL A 155 -9.23 2.02 -11.67
N ASP A 156 -8.15 1.91 -10.88
CA ASP A 156 -7.78 0.66 -10.21
C ASP A 156 -8.55 0.38 -8.92
N ASN A 157 -9.04 1.40 -8.21
CA ASN A 157 -9.56 1.26 -6.84
C ASN A 157 -10.96 1.84 -6.61
N ALA A 158 -11.52 2.58 -7.56
CA ALA A 158 -12.81 3.24 -7.39
C ALA A 158 -14.00 2.31 -7.66
N ASP A 159 -15.10 2.65 -6.99
CA ASP A 159 -16.39 2.04 -7.27
C ASP A 159 -16.91 2.49 -8.64
N LYS A 160 -17.67 1.62 -9.30
CA LYS A 160 -18.23 1.88 -10.63
C LYS A 160 -19.06 3.17 -10.68
N GLU A 161 -19.75 3.50 -9.58
CA GLU A 161 -20.55 4.71 -9.47
C GLU A 161 -19.69 5.98 -9.53
N THR A 162 -18.58 6.02 -8.78
CA THR A 162 -17.65 7.15 -8.80
C THR A 162 -16.99 7.31 -10.16
N ILE A 163 -16.69 6.20 -10.85
CA ILE A 163 -16.17 6.21 -12.22
C ILE A 163 -17.21 6.83 -13.17
N ASN A 164 -18.46 6.38 -13.12
CA ASN A 164 -19.52 6.92 -13.98
C ASN A 164 -19.76 8.41 -13.75
N GLN A 165 -19.82 8.87 -12.50
CA GLN A 165 -19.99 10.29 -12.17
C GLN A 165 -18.83 11.16 -12.70
N LEU A 166 -17.62 10.61 -12.71
CA LEU A 166 -16.43 11.27 -13.22
C LEU A 166 -16.42 11.30 -14.75
N ASP A 167 -16.87 10.22 -15.37
CA ASP A 167 -17.01 10.06 -16.82
C ASP A 167 -18.12 10.97 -17.38
N ASP A 168 -19.21 11.17 -16.64
CA ASP A 168 -20.29 12.12 -16.94
C ASP A 168 -19.89 13.59 -16.65
N GLY A 169 -18.70 13.83 -16.10
CA GLY A 169 -18.21 15.17 -15.76
C GLY A 169 -18.87 15.82 -14.54
N GLN A 170 -19.62 15.06 -13.73
CA GLN A 170 -20.29 15.57 -12.53
C GLN A 170 -19.31 15.84 -11.38
N ILE A 171 -18.22 15.09 -11.31
CA ILE A 171 -17.16 15.26 -10.31
C ILE A 171 -15.81 15.50 -10.98
N SER A 172 -14.93 16.24 -10.32
CA SER A 172 -13.56 16.45 -10.80
C SER A 172 -12.67 15.25 -10.46
N ILE A 173 -11.60 15.06 -11.25
CA ILE A 173 -10.57 14.01 -10.99
C ILE A 173 -10.06 14.10 -9.56
N HIS A 174 -9.84 15.31 -9.04
CA HIS A 174 -9.33 15.46 -7.68
C HIS A 174 -10.35 15.05 -6.61
N LYS A 175 -11.64 15.39 -6.79
CA LYS A 175 -12.72 15.00 -5.88
C LYS A 175 -12.89 13.49 -5.85
N ALA A 176 -12.97 12.86 -7.03
CA ALA A 176 -13.06 11.41 -7.17
C ALA A 176 -11.88 10.70 -6.48
N TYR A 177 -10.66 11.21 -6.67
CA TYR A 177 -9.46 10.71 -6.00
C TYR A 177 -9.54 10.80 -4.49
N GLN A 178 -9.98 11.94 -3.94
CA GLN A 178 -10.10 12.09 -2.48
C GLN A 178 -11.12 11.11 -1.90
N GLU A 179 -12.22 10.86 -2.59
CA GLU A 179 -13.25 9.93 -2.16
C GLU A 179 -12.75 8.48 -2.19
N THR A 180 -12.09 8.08 -3.29
CA THR A 180 -11.44 6.76 -3.37
C THR A 180 -10.43 6.60 -2.25
N VAL A 181 -9.55 7.58 -2.07
CA VAL A 181 -8.53 7.53 -1.02
C VAL A 181 -9.17 7.44 0.37
N LYS A 182 -10.26 8.15 0.65
CA LYS A 182 -10.98 8.04 1.93
C LYS A 182 -11.56 6.64 2.15
N ARG A 183 -12.08 6.01 1.10
CA ARG A 183 -12.64 4.64 1.15
C ARG A 183 -11.54 3.57 1.30
N THR A 184 -10.45 3.70 0.55
CA THR A 184 -9.35 2.71 0.55
C THR A 184 -8.42 2.85 1.75
N ARG A 185 -8.28 4.07 2.32
CA ARG A 185 -7.42 4.27 3.49
C ARG A 185 -7.99 3.49 4.69
N PRO A 186 -7.19 2.62 5.33
CA PRO A 186 -7.61 1.99 6.57
C PRO A 186 -7.84 3.08 7.63
N THR A 187 -8.98 2.99 8.32
CA THR A 187 -9.31 3.92 9.40
C THR A 187 -8.21 3.89 10.47
N GLN A 188 -7.90 5.03 11.12
CA GLN A 188 -6.92 5.08 12.20
C GLN A 188 -7.16 4.02 13.29
N ALA A 189 -8.43 3.70 13.57
CA ALA A 189 -8.81 2.62 14.49
C ALA A 189 -8.33 1.23 14.02
N MET A 190 -8.44 0.93 12.72
CA MET A 190 -7.97 -0.34 12.14
C MET A 190 -6.45 -0.43 12.14
N ILE A 191 -5.76 0.68 11.86
CA ILE A 191 -4.29 0.73 11.94
C ILE A 191 -3.86 0.48 13.40
N ARG A 192 -4.49 1.16 14.36
CA ARG A 192 -4.18 1.02 15.79
C ARG A 192 -4.41 -0.41 16.28
N SER A 193 -5.51 -1.05 15.89
CA SER A 193 -5.76 -2.45 16.25
C SER A 193 -4.76 -3.40 15.58
N ALA A 194 -4.34 -3.13 14.33
CA ALA A 194 -3.33 -3.94 13.64
C ALA A 194 -1.96 -3.83 14.32
N VAL A 195 -1.54 -2.63 14.69
CA VAL A 195 -0.30 -2.40 15.45
C VAL A 195 -0.33 -3.12 16.79
N GLN A 196 -1.42 -2.99 17.55
CA GLN A 196 -1.59 -3.69 18.84
C GLN A 196 -1.53 -5.21 18.69
N TYR A 197 -2.06 -5.75 17.58
CA TYR A 197 -1.97 -7.17 17.30
C TYR A 197 -0.54 -7.61 16.99
N VAL A 198 0.18 -6.86 16.16
CA VAL A 198 1.59 -7.14 15.86
C VAL A 198 2.45 -7.06 17.12
N GLU A 199 2.24 -6.07 17.98
CA GLU A 199 2.91 -5.96 19.28
C GLU A 199 2.59 -7.16 20.19
N ALA A 200 1.32 -7.56 20.26
CA ALA A 200 0.88 -8.70 21.05
C ALA A 200 1.53 -10.01 20.58
N VAL A 201 1.56 -10.26 19.27
CA VAL A 201 2.20 -11.44 18.68
C VAL A 201 3.72 -11.40 18.83
N GLY A 202 4.32 -10.21 18.75
CA GLY A 202 5.76 -10.01 18.99
C GLY A 202 6.16 -10.35 20.42
N LYS A 203 5.34 -9.99 21.42
CA LYS A 203 5.55 -10.38 22.82
C LYS A 203 5.23 -11.85 23.09
N TYR A 204 4.18 -12.37 22.46
CA TYR A 204 3.65 -13.71 22.70
C TYR A 204 3.39 -14.43 21.36
N PRO A 205 4.40 -15.10 20.79
CA PRO A 205 4.31 -15.74 19.47
C PRO A 205 3.16 -16.76 19.36
N GLN A 206 2.79 -17.41 20.46
CA GLN A 206 1.68 -18.35 20.54
C GLN A 206 0.30 -17.74 20.22
N LEU A 207 0.17 -16.40 20.25
CA LEU A 207 -1.08 -15.70 19.94
C LEU A 207 -1.30 -15.49 18.43
N ALA A 208 -0.32 -15.79 17.58
CA ALA A 208 -0.40 -15.60 16.12
C ALA A 208 -1.52 -16.42 15.45
N THR A 209 -1.94 -17.52 16.08
CA THR A 209 -2.99 -18.42 15.56
C THR A 209 -4.40 -17.95 15.88
N LEU A 210 -4.56 -16.89 16.67
CA LEU A 210 -5.85 -16.42 17.17
C LEU A 210 -6.39 -15.22 16.37
N PRO A 211 -7.71 -15.01 16.34
CA PRO A 211 -8.29 -13.81 15.76
C PRO A 211 -7.75 -12.54 16.43
N GLN A 212 -7.60 -11.48 15.63
CA GLN A 212 -6.94 -10.23 16.02
C GLN A 212 -7.42 -9.67 17.37
N ASN A 213 -8.73 -9.53 17.57
CA ASN A 213 -9.31 -8.99 18.80
C ASN A 213 -9.03 -9.89 20.01
N THR A 214 -9.07 -11.21 19.82
CA THR A 214 -8.84 -12.20 20.87
C THR A 214 -7.37 -12.22 21.31
N ALA A 215 -6.45 -12.13 20.35
CA ALA A 215 -5.01 -12.06 20.62
C ALA A 215 -4.65 -10.80 21.43
N ILE A 216 -5.18 -9.63 21.04
CA ILE A 216 -4.95 -8.37 21.78
C ILE A 216 -5.49 -8.48 23.22
N LYS A 217 -6.69 -9.05 23.41
CA LYS A 217 -7.27 -9.22 24.74
C LYS A 217 -6.42 -10.14 25.62
N ARG A 218 -6.02 -11.31 25.10
CA ARG A 218 -5.17 -12.26 25.83
C ARG A 218 -3.81 -11.68 26.18
N ALA A 219 -3.18 -10.93 25.27
CA ALA A 219 -1.91 -10.29 25.56
C ALA A 219 -2.02 -9.30 26.74
N ARG A 220 -3.11 -8.53 26.83
CA ARG A 220 -3.37 -7.65 27.99
C ARG A 220 -3.60 -8.42 29.29
N GLU A 221 -4.31 -9.54 29.23
CA GLU A 221 -4.51 -10.43 30.38
C GLU A 221 -3.18 -11.02 30.86
N MET A 222 -2.31 -11.43 29.93
CA MET A 222 -0.97 -11.94 30.24
C MET A 222 -0.05 -10.85 30.81
N ASP A 223 -0.03 -9.65 30.22
CA ASP A 223 0.73 -8.51 30.74
C ASP A 223 0.28 -8.15 32.17
N LYS A 224 -1.03 -8.19 32.44
CA LYS A 224 -1.59 -7.96 33.78
C LYS A 224 -1.19 -9.06 34.76
N ALA A 225 -1.29 -10.33 34.35
CA ALA A 225 -0.87 -11.46 35.19
C ALA A 225 0.63 -11.42 35.51
N GLN A 226 1.48 -10.99 34.57
CA GLN A 226 2.90 -10.78 34.81
C GLN A 226 3.18 -9.64 35.80
N ALA A 227 2.43 -8.53 35.72
CA ALA A 227 2.54 -7.42 36.67
C ALA A 227 2.07 -7.82 38.08
N ASP A 228 0.95 -8.55 38.20
CA ASP A 228 0.45 -9.03 39.49
C ASP A 228 1.42 -10.05 40.13
N LEU A 229 2.09 -10.87 39.30
CA LEU A 229 3.12 -11.80 39.76
C LEU A 229 4.37 -11.07 40.25
N SER A 230 4.81 -9.99 39.60
CA SER A 230 5.99 -9.22 40.05
C SER A 230 5.74 -8.43 41.35
N LEU A 231 4.49 -8.06 41.63
CA LEU A 231 4.06 -7.40 42.87
C LEU A 231 3.94 -8.36 44.07
N SER A 232 3.83 -9.68 43.84
CA SER A 232 3.61 -10.68 44.90
C SER A 232 4.87 -11.47 45.29
N GLN A 233 5.97 -11.33 44.54
CA GLN A 233 7.27 -11.87 44.96
C GLN A 233 7.84 -10.96 46.06
N PRO A 234 8.13 -11.46 47.27
CA PRO A 234 8.73 -10.64 48.32
C PRO A 234 10.06 -10.09 47.79
N THR A 235 10.24 -8.77 47.86
CA THR A 235 11.49 -8.18 47.41
C THR A 235 12.62 -8.60 48.32
N THR A 236 13.87 -8.55 47.85
CA THR A 236 15.05 -8.88 48.67
C THR A 236 15.08 -8.08 49.98
N ILE A 237 14.52 -6.85 49.97
CA ILE A 237 14.38 -5.99 51.14
C ILE A 237 13.36 -6.56 52.14
N ASP A 238 12.24 -7.11 51.66
CA ASP A 238 11.20 -7.71 52.52
C ASP A 238 11.69 -8.98 53.21
N LEU A 239 12.44 -9.84 52.50
CA LEU A 239 13.07 -11.03 53.06
C LEU A 239 14.10 -10.68 54.16
N ILE A 240 14.88 -9.62 53.94
CA ILE A 240 15.86 -9.15 54.93
C ILE A 240 15.14 -8.58 56.16
N ASN A 241 14.10 -7.77 55.98
CA ASN A 241 13.33 -7.21 57.09
C ASN A 241 12.69 -8.31 57.96
N LEU A 242 12.18 -9.38 57.34
CA LEU A 242 11.66 -10.54 58.06
C LEU A 242 12.75 -11.19 58.93
N SER A 243 13.97 -11.36 58.39
CA SER A 243 15.12 -11.89 59.16
C SER A 243 15.58 -10.95 60.28
N VAL A 244 15.47 -9.64 60.10
CA VAL A 244 15.82 -8.64 61.12
C VAL A 244 14.83 -8.68 62.28
N ASP A 245 13.55 -8.87 62.00
CA ASP A 245 12.52 -8.99 63.04
C ASP A 245 12.66 -10.32 63.81
N GLU A 246 13.04 -11.41 63.14
CA GLU A 246 13.43 -12.65 63.81
C GLU A 246 14.62 -12.44 64.76
N ILE A 247 15.65 -11.69 64.33
CA ILE A 247 16.81 -11.35 65.16
C ILE A 247 16.40 -10.48 66.36
N LYS A 248 15.54 -9.47 66.17
CA LYS A 248 15.03 -8.65 67.29
C LYS A 248 14.30 -9.49 68.32
N ASN A 249 13.47 -10.43 67.87
CA ASN A 249 12.72 -11.31 68.76
C ASN A 249 13.66 -12.22 69.58
N VAL A 250 14.73 -12.73 68.97
CA VAL A 250 15.78 -13.47 69.68
C VAL A 250 16.51 -12.58 70.69
N ILE A 251 16.82 -11.32 70.35
CA ILE A 251 17.44 -10.37 71.29
C ILE A 251 16.52 -10.08 72.48
N GLU A 252 15.21 -9.91 72.25
CA GLU A 252 14.22 -9.74 73.33
C GLU A 252 14.22 -10.96 74.26
N GLN A 253 14.20 -12.18 73.71
CA GLN A 253 14.28 -13.41 74.49
C GLN A 253 15.58 -13.50 75.31
N ILE A 254 16.73 -13.12 74.73
CA ILE A 254 18.01 -13.08 75.45
C ILE A 254 17.98 -12.04 76.57
N SER A 255 17.40 -10.86 76.35
CA SER A 255 17.29 -9.82 77.37
C SER A 255 16.36 -10.23 78.52
N ALA A 256 15.27 -10.94 78.23
CA ALA A 256 14.39 -11.54 79.24
C ALA A 256 15.11 -12.60 80.09
N VAL A 257 16.00 -13.40 79.48
CA VAL A 257 16.84 -14.38 80.19
C VAL A 257 17.89 -13.68 81.07
N LYS A 258 18.45 -12.56 80.62
CA LYS A 258 19.44 -11.75 81.36
C LYS A 258 18.91 -11.22 82.71
N MET A 259 17.60 -10.98 82.83
CA MET A 259 16.96 -10.58 84.10
C MET A 259 16.89 -11.70 85.15
N LYS A 260 17.15 -12.97 84.78
CA LYS A 260 17.06 -14.13 85.69
C LYS A 260 18.41 -14.68 86.16
N ILE A 261 19.54 -14.06 85.78
CA ILE A 261 20.90 -14.59 86.05
C ILE A 261 21.62 -13.76 87.15
N PRO A 262 22.31 -14.40 88.14
CA PRO A 262 23.03 -13.69 89.21
C PRO A 262 24.17 -12.77 88.72
N SER A 263 24.42 -11.69 89.47
CA SER A 263 25.25 -10.51 89.09
C SER A 263 26.69 -10.79 88.61
N LYS A 264 27.24 -11.97 88.88
CA LYS A 264 28.63 -12.32 88.57
C LYS A 264 28.90 -12.51 87.06
N TYR A 265 27.86 -12.78 86.26
CA TYR A 265 27.99 -13.01 84.80
C TYR A 265 27.51 -11.84 83.92
N ASN A 266 27.00 -10.76 84.53
CA ASN A 266 26.39 -9.64 83.79
C ASN A 266 27.35 -8.88 82.87
N ARG A 267 28.65 -8.85 83.20
CA ARG A 267 29.65 -8.12 82.40
C ARG A 267 29.89 -8.78 81.03
N ARG A 268 30.12 -10.09 80.99
CA ARG A 268 30.30 -10.82 79.72
C ARG A 268 29.03 -10.84 78.86
N LEU A 269 27.86 -10.92 79.50
CA LEU A 269 26.56 -10.80 78.84
C LEU A 269 26.27 -9.38 78.33
N SER A 270 26.89 -8.36 78.90
CA SER A 270 26.86 -6.99 78.38
C SER A 270 27.74 -6.85 77.15
N GLU A 271 28.96 -7.38 77.22
CA GLU A 271 29.94 -7.35 76.14
C GLU A 271 29.43 -8.10 74.90
N MET A 272 28.84 -9.30 75.05
CA MET A 272 28.22 -10.01 73.93
C MET A 272 27.04 -9.25 73.32
N ALA A 273 26.19 -8.61 74.14
CA ALA A 273 25.04 -7.85 73.64
C ALA A 273 25.48 -6.61 72.84
N GLN A 274 26.56 -5.93 73.27
CA GLN A 274 27.16 -4.84 72.50
C GLN A 274 27.72 -5.33 71.17
N LEU A 275 28.43 -6.47 71.15
CA LEU A 275 29.02 -7.01 69.94
C LEU A 275 27.97 -7.42 68.89
N ILE A 276 26.84 -7.99 69.33
CA ILE A 276 25.70 -8.30 68.45
C ILE A 276 25.09 -7.01 67.87
N ASN A 277 24.97 -5.95 68.67
CA ASN A 277 24.42 -4.67 68.20
C ASN A 277 25.36 -3.99 67.18
N GLU A 278 26.68 -4.06 67.41
CA GLU A 278 27.68 -3.59 66.45
C GLU A 278 27.63 -4.37 65.13
N MET A 279 27.48 -5.70 65.18
CA MET A 279 27.30 -6.53 63.97
C MET A 279 26.02 -6.16 63.21
N ALA A 280 24.91 -5.89 63.92
CA ALA A 280 23.66 -5.46 63.30
C ALA A 280 23.79 -4.09 62.60
N GLN A 281 24.51 -3.15 63.22
CA GLN A 281 24.79 -1.85 62.58
C GLN A 281 25.72 -1.97 61.38
N PHE A 282 26.73 -2.85 61.43
CA PHE A 282 27.62 -3.10 60.31
C PHE A 282 26.89 -3.69 59.10
N LEU A 283 26.01 -4.67 59.32
CA LEU A 283 25.16 -5.24 58.26
C LEU A 283 24.27 -4.15 57.61
N LYS A 284 23.70 -3.25 58.42
CA LYS A 284 22.90 -2.13 57.92
C LYS A 284 23.72 -1.16 57.05
N PHE A 285 24.95 -0.87 57.45
CA PHE A 285 25.87 0.01 56.71
C PHE A 285 26.33 -0.60 55.37
N VAL A 286 26.61 -1.90 55.32
CA VAL A 286 26.99 -2.61 54.08
C VAL A 286 25.85 -2.58 53.06
N LEU A 287 24.59 -2.67 53.52
CA LEU A 287 23.40 -2.64 52.67
C LEU A 287 23.13 -1.25 52.05
N GLU A 288 23.35 -0.16 52.78
CA GLU A 288 23.18 1.21 52.25
C GLU A 288 24.15 1.52 51.08
N ARG A 289 25.33 0.90 51.06
CA ARG A 289 26.28 1.00 49.94
C ARG A 289 26.01 0.03 48.80
N GLY A 290 25.31 -1.07 49.06
CA GLY A 290 24.93 -2.07 48.04
C GLY A 290 23.84 -1.59 47.07
N SER A 291 22.96 -0.68 47.50
CA SER A 291 21.83 -0.15 46.69
C SER A 291 22.19 1.03 45.76
N SER A 292 23.47 1.41 45.62
CA SER A 292 23.90 2.54 44.79
C SER A 292 24.66 2.13 43.51
N LYS A 293 24.42 0.91 43.02
CA LYS A 293 24.84 0.44 41.69
C LYS A 293 23.67 -0.14 40.91
#